data_AF-A0A1H6ITL1-F1
#
_entry.id   AF-A0A1H6ITL1-F1
#
_cell.length_a   1.000
_cell.length_b   1.000
_cell.length_c   1.000
_cell.angle_alpha   90.00
_cell.angle_beta   90.00
_cell.angle_gamma   90.00
#
_symmetry.space_group_name_H-M   'P 1'
#
loop_
_entity.id
_entity.type
_entity.pdbx_description
1 polymer ?
#
loop_
_entity_poly.entity_id
_entity_poly.type
_entity_poly.pdbx_seq_one_letter_code
_entity_poly.pdbx_strand_id
1 'polypeptide(L)'
;MNEEAKLINIESDYERALAEREAIEAELKKLTEKETQKAHHINTLRNRYKEEKRRSRTHRLIERGAILESILPDAESYSNDQIKHILRVAFSSLPVDLKGAYFHDNTDE
;
A
#
# COMPACT_ATOMS: atom_id res chain seq x y z
N MET A 1 33.87 59.04 -21.68
CA MET A 1 32.75 58.10 -21.92
C MET A 1 32.05 57.87 -20.61
N ASN A 2 30.74 58.06 -20.68
CA ASN A 2 29.88 58.68 -19.69
C ASN A 2 29.46 57.70 -18.58
N GLU A 3 29.57 58.13 -17.33
CA GLU A 3 29.18 57.36 -16.14
C GLU A 3 27.71 56.92 -16.20
N GLU A 4 26.89 57.74 -16.84
CA GLU A 4 25.49 57.49 -17.18
C GLU A 4 25.28 56.25 -18.07
N ALA A 5 26.15 56.03 -19.06
CA ALA A 5 26.06 54.86 -19.94
C ALA A 5 26.40 53.56 -19.20
N LYS A 6 27.23 53.62 -18.16
CA LYS A 6 27.50 52.45 -17.29
C LYS A 6 26.29 52.14 -16.42
N LEU A 7 25.62 53.18 -15.90
CA LEU A 7 24.45 53.03 -15.04
C LEU A 7 23.28 52.38 -15.80
N ILE A 8 23.04 52.81 -17.04
CA ILE A 8 21.99 52.25 -17.91
C ILE A 8 22.23 50.75 -18.18
N ASN A 9 23.48 50.35 -18.44
CA ASN A 9 23.79 48.93 -18.67
C ASN A 9 23.56 48.08 -17.41
N ILE A 10 23.95 48.58 -16.23
CA ILE A 10 23.74 47.89 -14.96
C ILE A 10 22.24 47.74 -14.67
N GLU A 11 21.45 48.78 -14.92
CA GLU A 11 20.00 48.74 -14.75
C GLU A 11 19.36 47.72 -15.70
N SER A 12 19.77 47.70 -16.97
CA SER A 12 19.29 46.70 -17.94
C SER A 12 19.67 45.26 -17.56
N ASP A 13 20.88 45.03 -17.06
CA ASP A 13 21.30 43.71 -16.60
C ASP A 13 20.56 43.28 -15.32
N TYR A 14 20.26 44.23 -14.41
CA TYR A 14 19.44 43.98 -13.22
C TYR A 14 18.01 43.59 -13.60
N GLU A 15 17.39 44.30 -14.54
CA GLU A 15 16.05 43.97 -15.05
C GLU A 15 16.02 42.58 -15.70
N ARG A 16 17.05 42.22 -16.47
CA ARG A 16 17.17 40.88 -17.05
C ARG A 16 17.28 39.81 -15.96
N ALA A 17 18.12 40.02 -14.96
CA ALA A 17 18.28 39.09 -13.84
C ALA A 17 16.98 38.93 -13.03
N LEU A 18 16.21 40.01 -12.86
CA LEU A 18 14.91 39.97 -12.19
C LEU A 18 13.91 39.12 -12.99
N ALA A 19 13.81 39.33 -14.30
CA ALA A 19 12.93 38.55 -15.18
C ALA A 19 13.32 37.05 -15.21
N GLU A 20 14.62 36.75 -15.24
CA GLU A 20 15.13 35.38 -15.17
C GLU A 20 14.77 34.72 -13.83
N ARG A 21 14.92 35.44 -12.72
CA ARG A 21 14.52 34.96 -11.39
C ARG A 21 13.02 34.65 -11.34
N GLU A 22 12.17 35.54 -11.84
CA GLU A 22 10.72 35.33 -11.86
C GLU A 22 10.33 34.11 -12.71
N ALA A 23 10.98 33.91 -13.86
CA ALA A 23 10.77 32.73 -14.70
C ALA A 23 11.15 31.43 -13.99
N ILE A 24 12.30 31.42 -13.30
CA ILE A 24 12.76 30.28 -12.51
C ILE A 24 11.80 29.99 -11.36
N GLU A 25 11.33 31.01 -10.64
CA GLU A 25 10.37 30.84 -9.53
C GLU A 25 9.03 30.26 -10.03
N ALA A 26 8.56 30.72 -11.19
CA ALA A 26 7.35 30.18 -11.81
C ALA A 26 7.52 28.71 -12.23
N GLU A 27 8.66 28.35 -12.80
CA GLU A 27 8.97 26.97 -13.17
C GLU A 27 9.09 26.07 -11.94
N LEU A 28 9.78 26.54 -10.90
CA LEU A 28 9.95 25.82 -9.63
C LEU A 28 8.60 25.54 -8.96
N LYS A 29 7.69 26.52 -8.94
CA LYS A 29 6.33 26.33 -8.44
C LYS A 29 5.59 25.25 -9.23
N LYS A 30 5.63 25.32 -10.57
CA LYS A 30 4.99 24.34 -11.45
C LYS A 30 5.55 22.93 -11.27
N LEU A 31 6.85 22.79 -11.08
CA LEU A 31 7.49 21.49 -10.81
C LEU A 31 7.10 20.94 -9.45
N THR A 32 7.06 21.79 -8.42
CA THR A 32 6.63 21.42 -7.06
C THR A 32 5.19 20.92 -7.06
N GLU A 33 4.28 21.62 -7.74
CA GLU A 33 2.89 21.20 -7.89
C GLU A 33 2.79 19.83 -8.59
N LYS A 34 3.57 19.59 -9.65
CA LYS A 34 3.61 18.29 -10.32
C LYS A 34 4.16 17.17 -9.44
N GLU A 35 5.16 17.46 -8.61
CA GLU A 35 5.73 16.49 -7.68
C GLU A 35 4.69 16.05 -6.64
N THR A 36 3.99 17.01 -6.03
CA THR A 36 2.92 16.71 -5.05
C THR A 36 1.79 15.88 -5.67
N GLN A 37 1.36 16.21 -6.89
CA GLN A 37 0.35 15.43 -7.63
C GLN A 37 0.81 13.99 -7.87
N LYS A 38 2.07 13.80 -8.30
CA LYS A 38 2.64 12.46 -8.51
C LYS A 38 2.74 11.68 -7.20
N ALA A 39 3.17 12.31 -6.11
CA ALA A 39 3.25 11.69 -4.79
C ALA A 39 1.86 11.21 -4.31
N HIS A 40 0.82 12.03 -4.48
CA HIS A 40 -0.55 11.64 -4.18
C HIS A 40 -1.05 10.47 -5.05
N HIS A 41 -0.70 10.48 -6.34
CA HIS A 41 -1.05 9.38 -7.25
C HIS A 41 -0.40 8.06 -6.81
N ILE A 42 0.90 8.09 -6.46
CA ILE A 42 1.62 6.91 -5.96
C ILE A 42 0.98 6.37 -4.67
N ASN A 43 0.62 7.25 -3.74
CA ASN A 43 -0.03 6.83 -2.50
C ASN A 43 -1.40 6.19 -2.74
N THR A 44 -2.19 6.77 -3.66
CA THR A 44 -3.47 6.19 -4.08
C THR A 44 -3.29 4.78 -4.66
N LEU A 45 -2.31 4.60 -5.55
CA LEU A 45 -2.02 3.29 -6.14
C LEU A 45 -1.57 2.27 -5.10
N ARG A 46 -0.71 2.66 -4.14
CA ARG A 46 -0.29 1.79 -3.03
C ARG A 46 -1.48 1.34 -2.19
N ASN A 47 -2.40 2.26 -1.88
CA ASN A 47 -3.60 1.95 -1.11
C ASN A 47 -4.52 0.99 -1.86
N ARG A 48 -4.76 1.24 -3.16
CA ARG A 48 -5.53 0.33 -4.02
C ARG A 48 -4.92 -1.06 -4.06
N TYR A 49 -3.61 -1.18 -4.21
CA TYR A 49 -2.93 -2.47 -4.22
C TYR A 49 -3.08 -3.24 -2.89
N LYS A 50 -2.97 -2.54 -1.75
CA LYS A 50 -3.21 -3.15 -0.43
C LYS A 50 -4.65 -3.64 -0.30
N GLU A 51 -5.61 -2.86 -0.79
CA GLU A 51 -7.02 -3.20 -0.74
C GLU A 51 -7.34 -4.40 -1.63
N GLU A 52 -6.82 -4.46 -2.86
CA GLU A 52 -6.99 -5.61 -3.75
C GLU A 52 -6.40 -6.90 -3.14
N LYS A 53 -5.25 -6.81 -2.47
CA LYS A 53 -4.70 -7.94 -1.70
C LYS A 53 -5.62 -8.39 -0.57
N ARG A 54 -6.22 -7.45 0.16
CA ARG A 54 -7.18 -7.76 1.23
C ARG A 54 -8.43 -8.41 0.66
N ARG A 55 -9.01 -7.86 -0.41
CA ARG A 55 -10.17 -8.42 -1.12
C ARG A 55 -9.91 -9.84 -1.62
N SER A 56 -8.80 -10.06 -2.30
CA SER A 56 -8.40 -11.39 -2.77
C SER A 56 -8.21 -12.39 -1.62
N ARG A 57 -7.58 -11.97 -0.52
CA ARG A 57 -7.45 -12.80 0.68
C ARG A 57 -8.81 -13.11 1.29
N THR A 58 -9.68 -12.12 1.45
CA THR A 58 -11.02 -12.28 2.02
C THR A 58 -11.87 -13.21 1.16
N HIS A 59 -11.89 -13.01 -0.16
CA HIS A 59 -12.57 -13.89 -1.10
C HIS A 59 -12.11 -15.34 -0.94
N ARG A 60 -10.80 -15.57 -0.97
CA ARG A 60 -10.22 -16.90 -0.78
C ARG A 60 -10.61 -17.51 0.56
N LEU A 61 -10.64 -16.73 1.64
CA LEU A 61 -11.01 -17.23 2.97
C LEU A 61 -12.49 -17.57 3.06
N ILE A 62 -13.36 -16.78 2.44
CA ILE A 62 -14.81 -17.05 2.40
C ILE A 62 -15.07 -18.31 1.58
N GLU A 63 -14.55 -18.41 0.36
CA GLU A 63 -14.74 -19.59 -0.49
C GLU A 63 -14.22 -20.86 0.18
N ARG A 64 -13.00 -20.82 0.73
CA ARG A 64 -12.42 -21.98 1.42
C ARG A 64 -13.12 -22.29 2.74
N GLY A 65 -13.59 -21.27 3.46
CA GLY A 65 -14.40 -21.42 4.67
C GLY A 65 -15.71 -22.15 4.36
N ALA A 66 -16.43 -21.70 3.33
CA ALA A 66 -17.67 -22.34 2.87
C ALA A 66 -17.46 -23.80 2.44
N ILE A 67 -16.35 -24.11 1.75
CA ILE A 67 -16.01 -25.49 1.40
C ILE A 67 -15.82 -26.34 2.67
N LEU A 68 -15.09 -25.84 3.67
CA LEU A 68 -14.86 -26.56 4.92
C LEU A 68 -16.16 -26.74 5.72
N GLU A 69 -16.99 -25.69 5.83
CA GLU A 69 -18.30 -25.76 6.49
C GLU A 69 -19.23 -26.76 5.81
N SER A 70 -19.22 -26.86 4.47
CA SER A 70 -20.07 -27.81 3.73
C SER A 70 -19.78 -29.29 4.01
N ILE A 71 -18.60 -29.60 4.54
CA ILE A 71 -18.19 -30.97 4.90
C ILE A 71 -18.64 -31.33 6.31
N LEU A 72 -18.84 -30.33 7.17
CA LEU A 72 -19.24 -30.54 8.56
C LEU A 72 -20.77 -30.69 8.65
N PRO A 73 -21.27 -31.77 9.29
CA PRO A 73 -22.69 -31.87 9.58
C PRO A 73 -23.08 -30.80 10.60
N ASP A 74 -24.17 -30.06 10.34
CA ASP A 74 -24.68 -29.04 11.27
C ASP A 74 -23.64 -27.96 11.63
N ALA A 75 -22.83 -27.52 10.67
CA ALA A 75 -21.72 -26.60 10.87
C ALA A 75 -22.11 -25.30 11.62
N GLU A 76 -23.31 -24.79 11.38
CA GLU A 76 -23.83 -23.55 11.98
C GLU A 76 -24.04 -23.64 13.49
N SER A 77 -24.20 -24.85 14.05
CA SER A 77 -24.40 -25.04 15.49
C SER A 77 -23.09 -25.08 16.28
N TYR A 78 -21.94 -25.19 15.60
CA TYR A 78 -20.63 -25.22 16.23
C TYR A 78 -20.05 -23.81 16.41
N SER A 79 -19.44 -23.58 17.57
CA SER A 79 -18.62 -22.40 17.79
C SER A 79 -17.31 -22.47 17.00
N ASN A 80 -16.66 -21.32 16.79
CA ASN A 80 -15.35 -21.25 16.14
C ASN A 80 -14.30 -22.14 16.83
N ASP A 81 -14.35 -22.28 18.15
CA ASP A 81 -13.42 -23.14 18.90
C ASP A 81 -13.72 -24.62 18.69
N GLN A 82 -15.00 -24.99 18.61
CA GLN A 82 -15.42 -26.36 18.26
C GLN A 82 -14.99 -26.72 16.84
N ILE A 83 -15.23 -25.83 15.86
CA ILE A 83 -14.75 -26.03 14.48
C ILE A 83 -13.22 -26.17 14.46
N LYS A 84 -12.49 -25.32 15.18
CA LYS A 84 -11.03 -25.41 15.28
C LYS A 84 -10.56 -26.74 15.88
N HIS A 85 -11.23 -27.24 16.91
CA HIS A 85 -10.93 -28.53 17.51
C HIS A 85 -11.20 -29.68 16.52
N ILE A 86 -12.36 -29.68 15.86
CA ILE A 86 -12.71 -30.67 14.83
C ILE A 86 -11.66 -30.70 13.73
N LEU A 87 -11.29 -29.53 13.18
CA LEU A 87 -10.29 -29.45 12.12
C LEU A 87 -8.92 -29.94 12.59
N ARG A 88 -8.48 -29.61 13.82
CA ARG A 88 -7.23 -30.14 14.39
C ARG A 88 -7.25 -31.66 14.46
N VAL A 89 -8.32 -32.26 14.97
CA VAL A 89 -8.46 -33.71 15.06
C VAL A 89 -8.47 -34.35 13.67
N ALA A 90 -9.26 -33.81 12.74
CA ALA A 90 -9.39 -34.34 11.37
C ALA A 90 -8.05 -34.34 10.61
N PHE A 91 -7.21 -33.34 10.85
CA PHE A 91 -5.91 -33.20 10.18
C PHE A 91 -4.72 -33.71 11.00
N SER A 92 -4.95 -34.20 12.23
CA SER A 92 -3.90 -34.73 13.12
C SER A 92 -3.17 -35.94 12.56
N SER A 93 -3.76 -36.66 11.60
CA SER A 93 -3.18 -37.83 10.92
C SER A 93 -2.57 -37.52 9.56
N LEU A 94 -2.54 -36.24 9.14
CA LEU A 94 -1.93 -35.87 7.86
C LEU A 94 -0.45 -36.29 7.80
N PRO A 95 0.03 -36.71 6.63
CA PRO A 95 1.46 -36.90 6.38
C PRO A 95 2.29 -35.67 6.81
N VAL A 96 3.51 -35.91 7.31
CA VAL A 96 4.38 -34.85 7.90
C VAL A 96 4.69 -33.73 6.91
N ASP A 97 4.81 -34.07 5.63
CA ASP A 97 4.97 -33.16 4.49
C ASP A 97 3.77 -32.22 4.29
N LEU A 98 2.57 -32.64 4.71
CA LEU A 98 1.35 -31.83 4.67
C LEU A 98 1.03 -31.13 5.99
N LYS A 99 1.65 -31.56 7.11
CA LYS A 99 1.43 -30.98 8.43
C LYS A 99 2.01 -29.57 8.60
N GLY A 100 3.02 -29.13 7.86
CA GLY A 100 3.57 -27.76 8.04
C GLY A 100 3.96 -27.41 9.50
N ALA A 101 4.43 -26.18 9.75
CA ALA A 101 4.95 -25.77 11.06
C ALA A 101 3.87 -25.41 12.12
N TYR A 102 2.58 -25.47 11.75
CA TYR A 102 1.47 -24.93 12.55
C TYR A 102 0.58 -25.98 13.23
N PHE A 103 0.86 -27.27 13.03
CA PHE A 103 0.16 -28.39 13.68
C PHE A 103 0.88 -28.86 14.95
N HIS A 104 1.60 -27.97 15.61
CA HIS A 104 2.08 -28.24 16.97
C HIS A 104 0.92 -28.07 17.94
N ASP A 105 0.65 -29.12 18.70
CA ASP A 105 -0.20 -29.08 19.87
C ASP A 105 0.39 -28.03 20.82
N ASN A 106 -0.22 -26.84 20.86
CA ASN A 106 -0.08 -25.96 22.01
C ASN A 106 -0.82 -26.63 23.17
N THR A 107 -0.20 -27.67 23.71
CA THR A 107 -0.46 -28.25 25.04
C THR A 107 0.63 -27.81 26.02
N ASP A 108 1.24 -26.65 25.78
CA ASP A 108 2.07 -25.98 26.76
C ASP A 108 1.25 -24.83 27.35
N GLU A 109 0.75 -25.10 28.57
CA GLU A 109 0.30 -24.21 29.64
C GLU A 109 -0.77 -23.12 29.36
#